data_AF-A0A924K132-F1
#
_entry.id   AF-A0A924K132-F1
#
_cell.length_a   1.000
_cell.length_b   1.000
_cell.length_c   1.000
_cell.angle_alpha   90.00
_cell.angle_beta   90.00
_cell.angle_gamma   90.00
#
_symmetry.space_group_name_H-M   'P 1'
#
loop_
_entity.id
_entity.type
_entity.pdbx_description
1 polymer ?
#
loop_
_entity_poly.entity_id
_entity_poly.type
_entity_poly.pdbx_seq_one_letter_code
_entity_poly.pdbx_strand_id
1 'polypeptide(L)'
;MSAVFTSLDDDFSRDRQVAQLRIPPHSIEAESSVLGGLLLDNGAWDRVGDLLTDSDFYRYEHRLIYASIGGLINATKPADVITVFEQLQSLGKADEVGGLAYLNSLAQYVPSASNIRRYAEIVRERSILRKLVTASDEIATAAFNTQGKAVDKILDEAEQKIFNIGEEGSRMKQGFQGMDSLVVQLLDRVQEMADNPNDITGVPTGFYDLDRMTSGMQAGDMIVLAARPSMGKAQPLDSQVRTISGWKRMGDLEVGDSVASVDGRPSIVTGIHPQGMKQVFCITFSDGRSAECCDEHLWKASCRHWETPRVVATSKLRELLTRERYKNRIWIEPATGDFGHLDALPVDPWVLGALLGDGNLTGTGTVRFSTASEQSLEIMRNRVSDDMELAYAGVYDWRIVRRDRARVKGIQGMQPNPLRVALDSLRLSGLASDRKFVPALYLEANKEARLDVLRGLLDTDGWVEKWGNVRFSTSSAQLARDVTSLARSLGGWCSVSVKQPHFTNVAGVRTSGLPAYVCHISHPEPKSLFFMSEKQARAPAAWKRKKRLNITSIVPTRVTDCQCISVSHPDHLYITDQDVVTHNTALAINIAEHVALKEE
;
A
#
# COMPACT_ATOMS: atom_id res chain seq x y z
N MET A 1 -13.79 67.60 69.60
CA MET A 1 -13.39 67.38 68.20
C MET A 1 -14.20 66.23 67.64
N SER A 2 -14.69 66.45 66.43
CA SER A 2 -15.56 65.58 65.62
C SER A 2 -14.82 64.37 65.06
N ALA A 3 -15.56 63.29 64.79
CA ALA A 3 -15.25 62.34 63.72
C ALA A 3 -16.57 61.85 63.12
N VAL A 4 -16.64 61.91 61.79
CA VAL A 4 -17.83 62.01 60.94
C VAL A 4 -18.16 60.65 60.32
N PHE A 5 -19.45 60.33 60.26
CA PHE A 5 -20.05 59.28 59.44
C PHE A 5 -20.05 59.70 57.95
N THR A 6 -19.62 58.81 57.05
CA THR A 6 -19.87 58.92 55.61
C THR A 6 -20.27 57.56 55.03
N SER A 7 -21.08 57.63 53.97
CA SER A 7 -22.24 56.81 53.61
C SER A 7 -21.99 55.54 52.79
N LEU A 8 -22.91 54.58 52.94
CA LEU A 8 -23.02 53.25 52.30
C LEU A 8 -23.63 53.28 50.87
N ASP A 9 -23.35 54.29 50.04
CA ASP A 9 -24.12 54.50 48.79
C ASP A 9 -23.35 54.39 47.45
N ASP A 10 -22.08 53.99 47.42
CA ASP A 10 -21.27 54.11 46.17
C ASP A 10 -20.97 52.80 45.40
N ASP A 11 -21.36 51.63 45.90
CA ASP A 11 -21.04 50.34 45.24
C ASP A 11 -22.14 49.81 44.29
N PHE A 12 -23.37 50.33 44.38
CA PHE A 12 -24.49 49.90 43.50
C PHE A 12 -24.55 50.63 42.15
N SER A 13 -23.72 51.66 41.94
CA SER A 13 -23.73 52.49 40.73
C SER A 13 -22.95 51.87 39.55
N ARG A 14 -21.84 51.17 39.83
CA ARG A 14 -20.98 50.58 38.79
C ARG A 14 -21.60 49.36 38.10
N ASP A 15 -22.39 48.55 38.80
CA ASP A 15 -22.99 47.33 38.24
C ASP A 15 -24.07 47.61 37.18
N ARG A 16 -24.81 48.72 37.29
CA ARG A 16 -25.84 49.09 36.31
C ARG A 16 -25.25 49.56 34.97
N GLN A 17 -24.09 50.21 34.98
CA GLN A 17 -23.41 50.66 33.77
C GLN A 17 -22.64 49.52 33.06
N VAL A 18 -22.12 48.54 33.81
CA VAL A 18 -21.50 47.33 33.24
C VAL A 18 -22.56 46.38 32.67
N ALA A 19 -23.73 46.26 33.31
CA ALA A 19 -24.86 45.50 32.79
C ALA A 19 -25.47 46.11 31.50
N GLN A 20 -25.35 47.43 31.30
CA GLN A 20 -25.74 48.10 30.04
C GLN A 20 -24.82 47.78 28.84
N LEU A 21 -23.66 47.17 29.06
CA LEU A 21 -22.64 46.92 28.01
C LEU A 21 -22.73 45.53 27.32
N ARG A 22 -23.68 44.65 27.71
CA ARG A 22 -23.88 43.34 27.05
C ARG A 22 -25.32 43.13 26.55
N ILE A 23 -25.88 44.14 25.88
CA ILE A 23 -27.16 43.93 25.19
C ILE A 23 -26.89 43.09 23.92
N PRO A 24 -27.58 41.95 23.72
CA PRO A 24 -27.39 41.13 22.53
C PRO A 24 -27.64 41.93 21.24
N PRO A 25 -26.89 41.68 20.15
CA PRO A 25 -27.06 42.41 18.89
C PRO A 25 -28.50 42.28 18.35
N HIS A 26 -29.13 43.44 18.11
CA HIS A 26 -30.48 43.55 17.57
C HIS A 26 -30.68 44.91 16.86
N SER A 27 -31.73 45.04 16.05
CA SER A 27 -32.18 46.33 15.50
C SER A 27 -33.71 46.33 15.39
N ILE A 28 -34.35 47.10 16.27
CA ILE A 28 -35.81 47.16 16.38
C ILE A 28 -36.39 47.88 15.17
N GLU A 29 -35.66 48.83 14.62
CA GLU A 29 -36.02 49.62 13.44
C GLU A 29 -36.08 48.72 12.20
N ALA A 30 -35.08 47.85 12.03
CA ALA A 30 -35.05 46.89 10.91
C ALA A 30 -36.16 45.84 11.04
N GLU A 31 -36.39 45.30 12.25
CA GLU A 31 -37.48 44.36 12.52
C GLU A 31 -38.85 44.98 12.21
N SER A 32 -39.11 46.18 12.73
CA SER A 32 -40.36 46.92 12.48
C SER A 32 -40.52 47.23 10.99
N SER A 33 -39.42 47.49 10.29
CA SER A 33 -39.43 47.77 8.85
C SER A 33 -39.78 46.57 7.99
N VAL A 34 -39.33 45.37 8.40
CA VAL A 34 -39.70 44.11 7.73
C VAL A 34 -41.17 43.80 7.96
N LEU A 35 -41.65 43.86 9.21
CA LEU A 35 -43.04 43.55 9.55
C LEU A 35 -44.03 44.54 8.90
N GLY A 36 -43.75 45.85 8.99
CA GLY A 36 -44.56 46.87 8.34
C GLY A 36 -44.58 46.73 6.81
N GLY A 37 -43.43 46.38 6.20
CA GLY A 37 -43.35 46.11 4.77
C GLY A 37 -44.22 44.92 4.33
N LEU A 38 -44.22 43.83 5.11
CA LEU A 38 -45.04 42.64 4.83
C LEU A 38 -46.54 42.86 5.02
N LEU A 39 -46.93 43.72 5.98
CA LEU A 39 -48.33 44.13 6.21
C LEU A 39 -48.87 45.04 5.09
N LEU A 40 -48.00 45.71 4.34
CA LEU A 40 -48.35 46.60 3.23
C LEU A 40 -48.32 45.89 1.87
N ASP A 41 -47.32 45.02 1.65
CA ASP A 41 -47.10 44.31 0.39
C ASP A 41 -46.77 42.84 0.66
N ASN A 42 -47.74 41.95 0.47
CA ASN A 42 -47.54 40.52 0.65
C ASN A 42 -46.64 39.89 -0.44
N GLY A 43 -46.51 40.52 -1.62
CA GLY A 43 -45.58 40.05 -2.66
C GLY A 43 -44.11 40.23 -2.25
N ALA A 44 -43.85 41.04 -1.23
CA ALA A 44 -42.55 41.16 -0.60
C ALA A 44 -42.11 39.90 0.16
N TRP A 45 -43.05 38.99 0.47
CA TRP A 45 -42.77 37.70 1.12
C TRP A 45 -41.82 36.83 0.31
N ASP A 46 -41.97 36.78 -1.02
CA ASP A 46 -41.11 35.99 -1.92
C ASP A 46 -39.62 36.41 -1.83
N ARG A 47 -39.34 37.64 -1.40
CA ARG A 47 -37.98 38.18 -1.28
C ARG A 47 -37.38 37.99 0.12
N VAL A 48 -38.19 37.67 1.13
CA VAL A 48 -37.81 37.70 2.55
C VAL A 48 -38.07 36.38 3.28
N GLY A 49 -39.08 35.61 2.86
CA GLY A 49 -39.50 34.35 3.49
C GLY A 49 -38.41 33.29 3.56
N ASP A 50 -37.47 33.31 2.60
CA ASP A 50 -36.34 32.37 2.58
C ASP A 50 -35.13 32.86 3.39
N LEU A 51 -35.08 34.15 3.74
CA LEU A 51 -33.95 34.77 4.44
C LEU A 51 -34.14 34.78 5.95
N LEU A 52 -35.38 34.89 6.42
CA LEU A 52 -35.71 35.06 7.83
C LEU A 52 -36.60 33.92 8.35
N THR A 53 -36.39 33.58 9.61
CA THR A 53 -37.26 32.74 10.41
C THR A 53 -37.83 33.56 11.57
N ASP A 54 -38.93 33.11 12.17
CA ASP A 54 -39.52 33.75 13.35
C ASP A 54 -38.51 33.88 14.50
N SER A 55 -37.59 32.92 14.64
CA SER A 55 -36.54 32.93 15.66
C SER A 55 -35.50 34.06 15.51
N ASP A 56 -35.40 34.69 14.33
CA ASP A 56 -34.40 35.72 14.05
C ASP A 56 -34.75 37.07 14.71
N PHE A 57 -36.03 37.34 14.93
CA PHE A 57 -36.50 38.56 15.60
C PHE A 57 -36.12 38.55 17.09
N TYR A 58 -35.68 39.70 17.60
CA TYR A 58 -35.30 39.88 19.00
C TYR A 58 -36.52 39.98 19.91
N ARG A 59 -37.50 40.79 19.51
CA ARG A 59 -38.73 40.97 20.27
C ARG A 59 -39.66 39.79 20.10
N TYR A 60 -40.19 39.28 21.20
CA TYR A 60 -41.11 38.14 21.20
C TYR A 60 -42.39 38.47 20.42
N GLU A 61 -42.88 39.70 20.55
CA GLU A 61 -44.05 40.22 19.84
C GLU A 61 -43.83 40.17 18.32
N HIS A 62 -42.63 40.54 17.86
CA HIS A 62 -42.27 40.50 16.44
C HIS A 62 -42.21 39.08 15.87
N ARG A 63 -41.77 38.09 16.67
CA ARG A 63 -41.79 36.68 16.26
C ARG A 63 -43.20 36.20 15.98
N LEU A 64 -44.14 36.53 16.87
CA LEU A 64 -45.55 36.15 16.75
C LEU A 64 -46.21 36.79 15.53
N ILE A 65 -45.91 38.07 15.26
CA ILE A 65 -46.41 38.77 14.08
C ILE A 65 -45.86 38.12 12.81
N TYR A 66 -44.54 37.88 12.72
CA TYR A 66 -43.93 37.26 11.54
C TYR A 66 -44.48 35.86 11.26
N ALA A 67 -44.62 35.03 12.30
CA ALA A 67 -45.19 33.69 12.19
C ALA A 67 -46.65 33.72 11.71
N SER A 68 -47.44 34.69 12.19
CA SER A 68 -48.85 34.85 11.79
C SER A 68 -48.98 35.33 10.34
N ILE A 69 -48.11 36.26 9.90
CA ILE A 69 -48.02 36.70 8.51
C ILE A 69 -47.68 35.52 7.60
N GLY A 70 -46.63 34.76 7.93
CA GLY A 70 -46.23 33.59 7.14
C GLY A 70 -47.31 32.51 7.08
N GLY A 71 -48.00 32.25 8.19
CA GLY A 71 -49.12 31.30 8.23
C GLY A 71 -50.28 31.69 7.31
N LEU A 72 -50.62 32.98 7.25
CA LEU A 72 -51.67 33.49 6.36
C LEU A 72 -51.25 33.43 4.89
N ILE A 73 -50.04 33.89 4.56
CA ILE A 73 -49.54 33.91 3.18
C ILE A 73 -49.39 32.48 2.63
N ASN A 74 -48.85 31.56 3.43
CA ASN A 74 -48.73 30.14 3.04
C ASN A 74 -50.10 29.46 2.85
N ALA A 75 -51.13 29.92 3.57
CA ALA A 75 -52.52 29.49 3.36
C ALA A 75 -53.21 30.23 2.20
N THR A 76 -52.47 31.01 1.41
CA THR A 76 -52.96 31.83 0.30
C THR A 76 -54.03 32.84 0.74
N LYS A 77 -53.92 33.34 1.98
CA LYS A 77 -54.76 34.41 2.52
C LYS A 77 -53.96 35.72 2.57
N PRO A 78 -54.58 36.87 2.26
CA PRO A 78 -53.93 38.16 2.41
C PRO A 78 -53.57 38.39 3.88
N ALA A 79 -52.40 38.97 4.13
CA ALA A 79 -51.90 39.29 5.46
C ALA A 79 -51.77 40.82 5.60
N ASP A 80 -52.82 41.44 6.12
CA ASP A 80 -52.90 42.85 6.46
C ASP A 80 -53.09 43.03 7.98
N VAL A 81 -53.13 44.29 8.44
CA VAL A 81 -53.28 44.62 9.87
C VAL A 81 -54.51 43.95 10.51
N ILE A 82 -55.61 43.79 9.78
CA ILE A 82 -56.88 43.27 10.30
C ILE A 82 -56.84 41.74 10.36
N THR A 83 -56.44 41.11 9.27
CA THR A 83 -56.36 39.64 9.13
C THR A 83 -55.29 39.04 10.03
N VAL A 84 -54.15 39.71 10.21
CA VAL A 84 -53.11 39.31 11.18
C VAL A 84 -53.62 39.47 12.61
N PHE A 85 -54.38 40.53 12.91
CA PHE A 85 -54.99 40.71 14.23
C PHE A 85 -56.03 39.63 14.55
N GLU A 86 -56.91 39.30 13.61
CA GLU A 86 -57.90 38.23 13.74
C GLU A 86 -57.21 36.87 13.98
N GLN A 87 -56.15 36.58 13.22
CA GLN A 87 -55.36 35.37 13.40
C GLN A 87 -54.72 35.32 14.80
N LEU A 88 -54.10 36.41 15.26
CA LEU A 88 -53.53 36.51 16.62
C LEU A 88 -54.60 36.40 17.72
N GLN A 89 -55.81 36.92 17.48
CA GLN A 89 -56.94 36.84 18.40
C GLN A 89 -57.46 35.40 18.51
N SER A 90 -57.58 34.69 17.38
CA SER A 90 -57.96 33.27 17.37
C SER A 90 -56.98 32.38 18.14
N LEU A 91 -55.70 32.79 18.19
CA LEU A 91 -54.64 32.12 18.93
C LEU A 91 -54.54 32.58 20.40
N GLY A 92 -55.37 33.54 20.83
CA GLY A 92 -55.35 34.09 22.19
C GLY A 92 -54.12 34.95 22.51
N LYS A 93 -53.39 35.42 21.49
CA LYS A 93 -52.12 36.17 21.64
C LYS A 93 -52.22 37.65 21.25
N ALA A 94 -53.41 38.15 20.91
CA ALA A 94 -53.61 39.52 20.45
C ALA A 94 -53.20 40.58 21.51
N ASP A 95 -53.45 40.31 22.79
CA ASP A 95 -53.11 41.23 23.88
C ASP A 95 -51.59 41.25 24.16
N GLU A 96 -50.90 40.12 23.98
CA GLU A 96 -49.44 40.00 24.16
C GLU A 96 -48.64 40.84 23.14
N VAL A 97 -49.22 41.07 21.95
CA VAL A 97 -48.58 41.81 20.85
C VAL A 97 -48.84 43.33 20.94
N GLY A 98 -49.62 43.80 21.92
CA GLY A 98 -49.99 45.22 22.05
C GLY A 98 -51.23 45.62 21.24
N GLY A 99 -51.99 44.63 20.75
CA GLY A 99 -53.28 44.81 20.09
C GLY A 99 -53.21 45.48 18.71
N LEU A 100 -54.39 45.81 18.18
CA LEU A 100 -54.55 46.39 16.83
C LEU A 100 -53.80 47.73 16.66
N ALA A 101 -53.67 48.50 17.74
CA ALA A 101 -52.95 49.78 17.72
C ALA A 101 -51.47 49.61 17.39
N TYR A 102 -50.82 48.55 17.91
CA TYR A 102 -49.41 48.29 17.66
C TYR A 102 -49.16 47.84 16.21
N LEU A 103 -49.99 46.94 15.68
CA LEU A 103 -49.91 46.51 14.27
C LEU A 103 -50.09 47.68 13.30
N ASN A 104 -51.02 48.60 13.60
CA ASN A 104 -51.20 49.80 12.80
C ASN A 104 -49.96 50.73 12.87
N SER A 105 -49.32 50.83 14.04
CA SER A 105 -48.08 51.60 14.16
C SER A 105 -46.92 51.01 13.34
N LEU A 106 -46.83 49.67 13.25
CA LEU A 106 -45.84 48.98 12.41
C LEU A 106 -46.07 49.24 10.92
N ALA A 107 -47.33 49.19 10.47
CA ALA A 107 -47.69 49.49 9.09
C ALA A 107 -47.40 50.95 8.72
N GLN A 108 -47.56 51.90 9.65
CA GLN A 108 -47.27 53.32 9.43
C GLN A 108 -45.78 53.67 9.50
N TYR A 109 -44.96 52.83 10.14
CA TYR A 109 -43.52 53.06 10.30
C TYR A 109 -42.75 52.98 8.97
N VAL A 110 -43.30 52.27 7.97
CA VAL A 110 -42.63 51.98 6.70
C VAL A 110 -43.35 52.65 5.54
N PRO A 111 -42.73 53.60 4.83
CA PRO A 111 -43.37 54.26 3.69
C PRO A 111 -43.42 53.38 2.42
N SER A 112 -42.56 52.36 2.29
CA SER A 112 -42.54 51.45 1.13
C SER A 112 -41.81 50.13 1.42
N ALA A 113 -42.27 49.03 0.82
CA ALA A 113 -41.63 47.71 0.87
C ALA A 113 -40.45 47.53 -0.11
N SER A 114 -39.98 48.58 -0.78
CA SER A 114 -38.91 48.51 -1.79
C SER A 114 -37.57 48.00 -1.25
N ASN A 115 -37.20 48.40 -0.03
CA ASN A 115 -35.92 48.06 0.62
C ASN A 115 -36.04 46.92 1.65
N ILE A 116 -37.15 46.20 1.66
CA ILE A 116 -37.45 45.18 2.68
C ILE A 116 -36.35 44.11 2.81
N ARG A 117 -35.75 43.70 1.68
CA ARG A 117 -34.68 42.69 1.64
C ARG A 117 -33.44 43.16 2.41
N ARG A 118 -33.06 44.43 2.29
CA ARG A 118 -31.92 45.00 3.01
C ARG A 118 -32.16 45.04 4.52
N TYR A 119 -33.39 45.36 4.94
CA TYR A 119 -33.74 45.30 6.36
C TYR A 119 -33.77 43.86 6.87
N ALA A 120 -34.22 42.91 6.06
CA ALA A 120 -34.20 41.50 6.39
C ALA A 120 -32.76 40.96 6.55
N GLU A 121 -31.83 41.37 5.68
CA GLU A 121 -30.39 41.07 5.84
C GLU A 121 -29.87 41.60 7.18
N ILE A 122 -30.22 42.83 7.57
CA ILE A 122 -29.80 43.40 8.86
C ILE A 122 -30.35 42.59 10.04
N VAL A 123 -31.63 42.19 10.00
CA VAL A 123 -32.23 41.34 11.06
C VAL A 123 -31.51 40.00 11.13
N ARG A 124 -31.21 39.38 9.99
CA ARG A 124 -30.50 38.10 9.91
C ARG A 124 -29.06 38.19 10.44
N GLU A 125 -28.30 39.21 10.04
CA GLU A 125 -26.95 39.47 10.54
C GLU A 125 -26.94 39.61 12.07
N ARG A 126 -27.89 40.37 12.63
CA ARG A 126 -28.03 40.53 14.08
C ARG A 126 -28.44 39.25 14.79
N SER A 127 -29.29 38.42 14.17
CA SER A 127 -29.65 37.09 14.68
C SER A 127 -28.43 36.17 14.75
N ILE A 128 -27.62 36.09 13.68
CA ILE A 128 -26.40 35.27 13.65
C ILE A 128 -25.42 35.70 14.75
N LEU A 129 -25.17 37.01 14.88
CA LEU A 129 -24.29 37.53 15.93
C LEU A 129 -24.83 37.19 17.33
N ARG A 130 -26.15 37.21 17.52
CA ARG A 130 -26.79 36.85 18.78
C ARG A 130 -26.66 35.36 19.08
N LYS A 131 -26.87 34.47 18.10
CA LYS A 131 -26.63 33.02 18.24
C LYS A 131 -25.18 32.71 18.57
N LEU A 132 -24.23 33.44 17.99
CA LEU A 132 -22.81 33.30 18.28
C LEU A 132 -22.48 33.67 19.74
N VAL A 133 -23.10 34.73 20.27
CA VAL A 133 -22.96 35.12 21.68
C VAL A 133 -23.51 34.01 22.58
N THR A 134 -24.71 33.50 22.30
CA THR A 134 -25.30 32.38 23.06
C THR A 134 -24.42 31.13 23.04
N ALA A 135 -23.93 30.73 21.86
CA ALA A 135 -23.04 29.59 21.72
C ALA A 135 -21.72 29.78 22.47
N SER A 136 -21.17 31.00 22.47
CA SER A 136 -19.95 31.33 23.22
C SER A 136 -20.16 31.23 24.73
N ASP A 137 -21.30 31.70 25.25
CA ASP A 137 -21.64 31.59 26.66
C ASP A 137 -21.88 30.13 27.08
N GLU A 138 -22.49 29.31 26.21
CA GLU A 138 -22.65 27.87 26.45
C GLU A 138 -21.31 27.13 26.44
N ILE A 139 -20.43 27.43 25.49
CA ILE A 139 -19.07 26.85 25.42
C ILE A 139 -18.27 27.25 26.66
N ALA A 140 -18.32 28.53 27.06
CA ALA A 140 -17.68 29.00 28.28
C ALA A 140 -18.22 28.27 29.52
N THR A 141 -19.54 28.11 29.63
CA THR A 141 -20.17 27.39 30.74
C THR A 141 -19.76 25.92 30.77
N ALA A 142 -19.70 25.24 29.63
CA ALA A 142 -19.26 23.85 29.51
C ALA A 142 -17.77 23.68 29.87
N ALA A 143 -16.94 24.68 29.57
CA ALA A 143 -15.52 24.69 29.94
C ALA A 143 -15.31 24.87 31.45
N PHE A 144 -16.11 25.71 32.11
CA PHE A 144 -16.05 25.90 33.56
C PHE A 144 -16.71 24.77 34.36
N ASN A 145 -17.71 24.08 33.80
CA ASN A 145 -18.42 22.98 34.44
C ASN A 145 -18.49 21.76 33.51
N THR A 146 -17.44 20.95 33.55
CA THR A 146 -17.24 19.83 32.62
C THR A 146 -18.14 18.63 32.86
N GLN A 147 -18.86 18.56 33.99
CA GLN A 147 -19.75 17.46 34.37
C GLN A 147 -19.14 16.04 34.20
N GLY A 148 -17.81 15.91 34.25
CA GLY A 148 -17.10 14.63 34.04
C GLY A 148 -16.94 14.18 32.58
N LYS A 149 -17.26 15.02 31.59
CA LYS A 149 -16.97 14.75 30.18
C LYS A 149 -15.47 14.88 29.88
N ALA A 150 -14.97 14.04 28.98
CA ALA A 150 -13.60 14.14 28.46
C ALA A 150 -13.41 15.42 27.64
N VAL A 151 -12.19 15.98 27.66
CA VAL A 151 -11.85 17.24 26.96
C VAL A 151 -12.15 17.16 25.47
N ASP A 152 -11.81 16.05 24.82
CA ASP A 152 -12.03 15.82 23.38
C ASP A 152 -13.50 15.98 23.00
N LYS A 153 -14.42 15.43 23.81
CA LYS A 153 -15.87 15.58 23.58
C LYS A 153 -16.36 17.01 23.75
N ILE A 154 -15.78 17.78 24.66
CA ILE A 154 -16.15 19.19 24.87
C ILE A 154 -15.67 20.03 23.68
N LEU A 155 -14.50 19.72 23.13
CA LEU A 155 -13.98 20.34 21.90
C LEU A 155 -14.85 19.99 20.69
N ASP A 156 -15.21 18.72 20.51
CA ASP A 156 -16.12 18.29 19.43
C ASP A 156 -17.48 18.99 19.51
N GLU A 157 -18.09 19.06 20.71
CA GLU A 157 -19.36 19.75 20.93
C GLU A 157 -19.26 21.27 20.65
N ALA A 158 -18.12 21.89 20.97
CA ALA A 158 -17.87 23.30 20.68
C ALA A 158 -17.67 23.55 19.17
N GLU A 159 -16.89 22.73 18.50
CA GLU A 159 -16.65 22.81 17.06
C GLU A 159 -17.95 22.63 16.28
N GLN A 160 -18.76 21.63 16.65
CA GLN A 160 -20.06 21.38 16.03
C GLN A 160 -21.01 22.58 16.17
N LYS A 161 -21.03 23.25 17.33
CA LYS A 161 -21.86 24.45 17.55
C LYS A 161 -21.44 25.63 16.67
N ILE A 162 -20.13 25.89 16.59
CA ILE A 162 -19.59 26.97 15.74
C ILE A 162 -19.80 26.64 14.25
N PHE A 163 -19.59 25.39 13.85
CA PHE A 163 -19.80 24.93 12.49
C PHE A 163 -21.25 25.11 12.02
N ASN A 164 -22.23 24.71 12.84
CA ASN A 164 -23.65 24.88 12.54
C ASN A 164 -24.04 26.36 12.31
N ILE A 165 -23.45 27.28 13.08
CA ILE A 165 -23.65 28.73 12.89
C ILE A 165 -22.98 29.20 11.59
N GLY A 166 -21.80 28.65 11.26
CA GLY A 166 -21.09 28.90 10.01
C GLY A 166 -21.90 28.49 8.77
N GLU A 167 -22.56 27.33 8.81
CA GLU A 167 -23.48 26.89 7.74
C GLU A 167 -24.72 27.78 7.60
N GLU A 168 -25.30 28.25 8.71
CA GLU A 168 -26.42 29.19 8.66
C GLU A 168 -26.04 30.55 8.06
N GLY A 169 -24.78 30.98 8.24
CA GLY A 169 -24.23 32.20 7.65
C GLY A 169 -23.82 32.04 6.18
N SER A 170 -23.40 30.85 5.75
CA SER A 170 -22.98 30.57 4.37
C SER A 170 -24.16 30.56 3.38
N ARG A 171 -25.37 30.20 3.84
CA ARG A 171 -26.62 30.35 3.07
C ARG A 171 -26.88 31.78 2.59
N MET A 172 -26.31 32.79 3.25
CA MET A 172 -26.41 34.19 2.81
C MET A 172 -25.63 34.48 1.52
N LYS A 173 -24.60 33.68 1.20
CA LYS A 173 -23.80 33.80 -0.04
C LYS A 173 -24.33 32.94 -1.19
N GLN A 174 -25.04 31.85 -0.89
CA GLN A 174 -25.65 30.98 -1.89
C GLN A 174 -27.16 31.25 -1.96
N GLY A 175 -27.55 32.35 -2.60
CA GLY A 175 -28.92 32.48 -3.09
C GLY A 175 -29.20 31.47 -4.22
N PHE A 176 -30.47 31.35 -4.62
CA PHE A 176 -30.87 30.57 -5.80
C PHE A 176 -30.01 30.95 -7.01
N GLN A 177 -29.27 29.97 -7.54
CA GLN A 177 -28.71 30.08 -8.88
C GLN A 177 -29.83 29.84 -9.88
N GLY A 178 -29.94 30.70 -10.90
CA GLY A 178 -30.90 30.47 -11.99
C GLY A 178 -30.57 29.16 -12.70
N MET A 179 -31.59 28.43 -13.18
CA MET A 179 -31.38 27.22 -14.00
C MET A 179 -30.46 27.52 -15.19
N ASP A 180 -30.57 28.72 -15.76
CA ASP A 180 -29.77 29.17 -16.89
C ASP A 180 -28.26 29.13 -16.58
N SER A 181 -27.85 29.56 -15.37
CA SER A 181 -26.42 29.52 -14.98
C SER A 181 -25.94 28.10 -14.68
N LEU A 182 -26.79 27.24 -14.12
CA LEU A 182 -26.44 25.83 -13.88
C LEU A 182 -26.31 25.07 -15.20
N VAL A 183 -27.18 25.33 -16.17
CA VAL A 183 -27.18 24.67 -17.48
C VAL A 183 -25.92 25.05 -18.26
N VAL A 184 -25.50 26.32 -18.21
CA VAL A 184 -24.24 26.74 -18.86
C VAL A 184 -23.03 26.05 -18.22
N GLN A 185 -22.94 26.01 -16.89
CA GLN A 185 -21.85 25.31 -16.20
C GLN A 185 -21.85 23.79 -16.48
N LEU A 186 -23.03 23.18 -16.58
CA LEU A 186 -23.15 21.76 -16.94
C LEU A 186 -22.71 21.50 -18.38
N LEU A 187 -23.05 22.37 -19.32
CA LEU A 187 -22.61 22.25 -20.72
C LEU A 187 -21.10 22.39 -20.86
N ASP A 188 -20.49 23.35 -20.17
CA ASP A 188 -19.03 23.52 -20.14
C ASP A 188 -18.33 22.25 -19.62
N ARG A 189 -18.87 21.65 -18.55
CA ARG A 189 -18.33 20.41 -17.97
C ARG A 189 -18.50 19.19 -18.89
N VAL A 190 -19.62 19.10 -19.61
CA VAL A 190 -19.85 18.03 -20.61
C VAL A 190 -18.89 18.18 -21.80
N GLN A 191 -18.62 19.41 -22.23
CA GLN A 191 -17.65 19.70 -23.30
C GLN A 191 -16.24 19.26 -22.88
N GLU A 192 -15.83 19.60 -21.65
CA GLU A 192 -14.54 19.25 -21.07
C GLU A 192 -14.35 17.72 -20.93
N MET A 193 -15.44 16.98 -20.65
CA MET A 193 -15.46 15.52 -20.64
C MET A 193 -15.40 14.90 -22.04
N ALA A 194 -15.94 15.57 -23.06
CA ALA A 194 -15.88 15.11 -24.45
C ALA A 194 -14.50 15.32 -25.09
N ASP A 195 -13.78 16.37 -24.69
CA ASP A 195 -12.45 16.72 -25.21
C ASP A 195 -11.31 15.91 -24.55
N ASN A 196 -11.58 15.20 -23.44
CA ASN A 196 -10.60 14.37 -22.74
C ASN A 196 -10.57 12.91 -23.27
N PRO A 197 -9.43 12.40 -23.80
CA PRO A 197 -9.35 11.07 -24.40
C PRO A 197 -9.27 9.89 -23.41
N ASN A 198 -9.31 10.14 -22.10
CA ASN A 198 -9.29 9.09 -21.07
C ASN A 198 -10.72 8.83 -20.54
N ASP A 199 -11.16 7.57 -20.58
CA ASP A 199 -12.47 7.05 -20.13
C ASP A 199 -12.82 7.29 -18.63
N ILE A 200 -11.94 7.96 -17.87
CA ILE A 200 -12.03 8.12 -16.41
C ILE A 200 -12.29 9.60 -16.11
N THR A 201 -13.50 9.90 -15.65
CA THR A 201 -13.97 11.26 -15.36
C THR A 201 -13.73 11.66 -13.90
N GLY A 202 -13.55 10.68 -13.01
CA GLY A 202 -13.23 10.86 -11.60
C GLY A 202 -11.77 10.57 -11.24
N VAL A 203 -11.48 10.51 -9.94
CA VAL A 203 -10.16 10.09 -9.43
C VAL A 203 -9.95 8.60 -9.68
N PRO A 204 -8.89 8.18 -10.40
CA PRO A 204 -8.65 6.76 -10.69
C PRO A 204 -8.30 5.98 -9.42
N THR A 205 -8.81 4.76 -9.32
CA THR A 205 -8.61 3.84 -8.19
C THR A 205 -7.33 3.02 -8.30
N GLY A 206 -6.67 3.02 -9.47
CA GLY A 206 -5.51 2.18 -9.78
C GLY A 206 -5.88 0.79 -10.30
N PHE A 207 -7.16 0.41 -10.28
CA PHE A 207 -7.67 -0.83 -10.85
C PHE A 207 -8.40 -0.55 -12.17
N TYR A 208 -7.76 -0.88 -13.30
CA TYR A 208 -8.31 -0.61 -14.65
C TYR A 208 -9.76 -1.09 -14.84
N ASP A 209 -10.07 -2.32 -14.42
CA ASP A 209 -11.40 -2.88 -14.60
C ASP A 209 -12.44 -2.18 -13.71
N LEU A 210 -12.05 -1.70 -12.52
CA LEU A 210 -12.92 -0.93 -11.61
C LEU A 210 -13.13 0.49 -12.13
N ASP A 211 -12.06 1.16 -12.54
CA ASP A 211 -12.10 2.50 -13.12
C ASP A 211 -12.97 2.55 -14.38
N ARG A 212 -12.94 1.50 -15.20
CA ARG A 212 -13.83 1.39 -16.35
C ARG A 212 -15.29 1.18 -15.97
N MET A 213 -15.55 0.52 -14.84
CA MET A 213 -16.92 0.28 -14.36
C MET A 213 -17.52 1.49 -13.63
N THR A 214 -16.69 2.28 -12.95
CA THR A 214 -17.14 3.43 -12.14
C THR A 214 -16.80 4.78 -12.77
N SER A 215 -16.03 4.79 -13.86
CA SER A 215 -15.40 6.00 -14.44
C SER A 215 -14.53 6.75 -13.43
N GLY A 216 -13.88 6.03 -12.50
CA GLY A 216 -13.15 6.59 -11.36
C GLY A 216 -14.06 6.94 -10.17
N MET A 217 -13.52 7.64 -9.19
CA MET A 217 -14.21 8.10 -7.98
C MET A 217 -14.62 9.57 -8.17
N GLN A 218 -15.92 9.86 -8.13
CA GLN A 218 -16.44 11.20 -8.43
C GLN A 218 -16.38 12.11 -7.19
N ALA A 219 -16.06 13.38 -7.41
CA ALA A 219 -16.09 14.38 -6.35
C ALA A 219 -17.53 14.62 -5.87
N GLY A 220 -17.76 14.56 -4.55
CA GLY A 220 -19.07 14.71 -3.92
C GLY A 220 -19.79 13.40 -3.58
N ASP A 221 -19.30 12.25 -4.08
CA ASP A 221 -19.87 10.95 -3.75
C ASP A 221 -19.31 10.41 -2.42
N MET A 222 -20.19 9.91 -1.55
CA MET A 222 -19.79 9.10 -0.40
C MET A 222 -19.58 7.66 -0.87
N ILE A 223 -18.32 7.26 -1.05
CA ILE A 223 -17.95 5.91 -1.47
C ILE A 223 -17.67 5.05 -0.23
N VAL A 224 -18.53 4.07 0.03
CA VAL A 224 -18.39 3.15 1.17
C VAL A 224 -17.70 1.86 0.71
N LEU A 225 -16.48 1.63 1.20
CA LEU A 225 -15.76 0.39 0.93
C LEU A 225 -15.92 -0.62 2.07
N ALA A 226 -16.88 -1.53 1.89
CA ALA A 226 -17.12 -2.62 2.83
C ALA A 226 -16.31 -3.86 2.42
N ALA A 227 -15.13 -4.04 3.00
CA ALA A 227 -14.37 -5.28 2.91
C ALA A 227 -14.33 -5.95 4.29
N ARG A 228 -14.52 -7.28 4.32
CA ARG A 228 -14.22 -8.03 5.54
C ARG A 228 -12.71 -7.97 5.80
N PRO A 229 -12.24 -7.55 7.00
CA PRO A 229 -10.87 -7.80 7.41
C PRO A 229 -10.56 -9.28 7.22
N SER A 230 -9.33 -9.61 6.83
CA SER A 230 -8.92 -11.02 6.77
C SER A 230 -9.64 -11.85 5.69
N MET A 231 -10.08 -11.27 4.57
CA MET A 231 -10.51 -12.06 3.40
C MET A 231 -9.50 -11.91 2.26
N GLY A 232 -9.07 -13.04 1.71
CA GLY A 232 -8.55 -13.08 0.35
C GLY A 232 -7.05 -13.08 0.10
N LYS A 233 -6.19 -13.61 0.98
CA LYS A 233 -4.73 -13.64 0.71
C LYS A 233 -3.92 -14.69 1.45
N ALA A 234 -4.58 -15.74 1.93
CA ALA A 234 -3.95 -16.70 2.82
C ALA A 234 -3.05 -17.71 2.09
N GLN A 235 -1.93 -18.05 2.72
CA GLN A 235 -1.13 -19.22 2.39
C GLN A 235 -1.14 -20.22 3.56
N PRO A 236 -0.84 -21.50 3.30
CA PRO A 236 -0.64 -22.49 4.35
C PRO A 236 0.39 -22.05 5.38
N LEU A 237 0.23 -22.46 6.65
CA LEU A 237 1.20 -22.13 7.71
C LEU A 237 2.61 -22.68 7.43
N ASP A 238 2.73 -23.75 6.63
CA ASP A 238 4.00 -24.38 6.26
C ASP A 238 4.65 -23.79 4.99
N SER A 239 3.97 -22.91 4.26
CA SER A 239 4.57 -22.14 3.17
C SER A 239 5.74 -21.31 3.67
N GLN A 240 6.79 -21.19 2.86
CA GLN A 240 7.97 -20.43 3.20
C GLN A 240 7.84 -18.98 2.73
N VAL A 241 8.31 -18.05 3.55
CA VAL A 241 8.46 -16.62 3.21
C VAL A 241 9.93 -16.27 3.35
N ARG A 242 10.46 -15.57 2.35
CA ARG A 242 11.87 -15.18 2.31
C ARG A 242 12.08 -13.97 3.23
N THR A 243 12.89 -14.13 4.26
CA THR A 243 13.41 -13.03 5.09
C THR A 243 14.77 -12.58 4.57
N ILE A 244 15.31 -11.48 5.11
CA ILE A 244 16.68 -11.04 4.79
C ILE A 244 17.72 -12.08 5.24
N SER A 245 17.44 -12.79 6.34
CA SER A 245 18.35 -13.75 6.97
C SER A 245 18.15 -15.21 6.56
N GLY A 246 17.09 -15.54 5.80
CA GLY A 246 16.83 -16.91 5.36
C GLY A 246 15.37 -17.19 5.05
N TRP A 247 14.94 -18.44 5.15
CA TRP A 247 13.53 -18.81 5.01
C TRP A 247 12.86 -18.95 6.38
N LYS A 248 11.67 -18.36 6.53
CA LYS A 248 10.80 -18.53 7.71
C LYS A 248 9.46 -19.10 7.27
N ARG A 249 8.82 -19.95 8.08
CA ARG A 249 7.48 -20.47 7.76
C ARG A 249 6.44 -19.38 7.96
N MET A 250 5.37 -19.42 7.18
CA MET A 250 4.26 -18.47 7.26
C MET A 250 3.66 -18.39 8.66
N GLY A 251 3.54 -19.54 9.36
CA GLY A 251 3.03 -19.60 10.73
C GLY A 251 3.99 -19.10 11.81
N ASP A 252 5.29 -19.02 11.51
CA ASP A 252 6.32 -18.58 12.47
C ASP A 252 6.62 -17.08 12.36
N LEU A 253 6.08 -16.39 11.34
CA LEU A 253 6.29 -14.96 11.12
C LEU A 253 5.74 -14.15 12.30
N GLU A 254 6.41 -13.03 12.60
CA GLU A 254 6.02 -12.06 13.62
C GLU A 254 5.96 -10.65 13.02
N VAL A 255 5.11 -9.78 13.57
CA VAL A 255 5.08 -8.36 13.16
C VAL A 255 6.43 -7.73 13.51
N GLY A 256 7.03 -7.05 12.54
CA GLY A 256 8.38 -6.50 12.61
C GLY A 256 9.45 -7.34 11.93
N ASP A 257 9.16 -8.59 11.54
CA ASP A 257 10.11 -9.41 10.79
C ASP A 257 10.49 -8.76 9.45
N SER A 258 11.78 -8.66 9.16
CA SER A 258 12.31 -8.14 7.89
C SER A 258 12.16 -9.18 6.78
N VAL A 259 11.35 -8.86 5.77
CA VAL A 259 11.11 -9.72 4.60
C VAL A 259 11.93 -9.24 3.41
N ALA A 260 12.35 -10.19 2.56
CA ALA A 260 13.03 -9.86 1.32
C ALA A 260 12.06 -9.21 0.33
N SER A 261 12.43 -8.04 -0.17
CA SER A 261 11.67 -7.38 -1.24
C SER A 261 12.02 -7.94 -2.61
N VAL A 262 11.09 -7.74 -3.54
CA VAL A 262 11.22 -8.06 -4.96
C VAL A 262 12.28 -7.23 -5.68
N ASP A 263 12.64 -6.06 -5.15
CA ASP A 263 13.52 -5.06 -5.76
C ASP A 263 14.67 -4.62 -4.83
N GLY A 264 14.82 -5.26 -3.67
CA GLY A 264 15.84 -4.95 -2.67
C GLY A 264 15.49 -3.81 -1.70
N ARG A 265 14.33 -3.16 -1.82
CA ARG A 265 13.89 -2.17 -0.82
C ARG A 265 13.63 -2.82 0.54
N PRO A 266 13.87 -2.11 1.66
CA PRO A 266 13.48 -2.62 2.97
C PRO A 266 11.97 -2.88 3.05
N SER A 267 11.60 -4.05 3.56
CA SER A 267 10.21 -4.38 3.83
C SER A 267 10.09 -5.20 5.12
N ILE A 268 9.06 -4.92 5.90
CA ILE A 268 8.77 -5.62 7.16
C ILE A 268 7.34 -6.14 7.16
N VAL A 269 7.09 -7.19 7.96
CA VAL A 269 5.74 -7.64 8.28
C VAL A 269 5.07 -6.59 9.18
N THR A 270 3.96 -6.01 8.72
CA THR A 270 3.19 -4.99 9.46
C THR A 270 1.97 -5.58 10.17
N GLY A 271 1.53 -6.78 9.78
CA GLY A 271 0.36 -7.42 10.35
C GLY A 271 0.31 -8.91 10.04
N ILE A 272 -0.33 -9.66 10.94
CA ILE A 272 -0.54 -11.10 10.81
C ILE A 272 -2.00 -11.38 11.11
N HIS A 273 -2.65 -12.13 10.23
CA HIS A 273 -4.08 -12.40 10.31
C HIS A 273 -4.37 -13.88 10.02
N PRO A 274 -4.64 -14.69 11.05
CA PRO A 274 -5.08 -16.07 10.90
C PRO A 274 -6.38 -16.18 10.10
N GLN A 275 -6.51 -17.23 9.29
CA GLN A 275 -7.61 -17.39 8.32
C GLN A 275 -8.43 -18.67 8.54
N GLY A 276 -7.97 -19.52 9.47
CA GLY A 276 -8.50 -20.86 9.69
C GLY A 276 -8.27 -21.78 8.49
N MET A 277 -9.02 -22.89 8.47
CA MET A 277 -8.91 -23.88 7.42
C MET A 277 -9.46 -23.38 6.09
N LYS A 278 -8.63 -23.43 5.04
CA LYS A 278 -9.02 -23.07 3.67
C LYS A 278 -8.56 -24.14 2.68
N GLN A 279 -9.26 -24.23 1.55
CA GLN A 279 -8.82 -25.01 0.41
C GLN A 279 -7.59 -24.35 -0.22
N VAL A 280 -6.50 -25.10 -0.31
CA VAL A 280 -5.22 -24.69 -0.89
C VAL A 280 -5.10 -25.21 -2.32
N PHE A 281 -4.46 -24.41 -3.14
CA PHE A 281 -4.13 -24.69 -4.53
C PHE A 281 -2.62 -24.58 -4.72
N CYS A 282 -2.05 -25.52 -5.47
CA CYS A 282 -0.66 -25.45 -5.92
C CYS A 282 -0.62 -24.85 -7.33
N ILE A 283 0.09 -23.74 -7.45
CA ILE A 283 0.39 -23.07 -8.72
C ILE A 283 1.73 -23.59 -9.21
N THR A 284 1.79 -24.11 -10.43
CA THR A 284 3.03 -24.60 -11.05
C THR A 284 3.45 -23.70 -12.20
N PHE A 285 4.75 -23.38 -12.27
CA PHE A 285 5.33 -22.48 -13.27
C PHE A 285 6.15 -23.22 -14.33
N SER A 286 6.45 -22.53 -15.44
CA SER A 286 7.13 -23.08 -16.61
C SER A 286 8.55 -23.60 -16.38
N ASP A 287 9.21 -23.17 -15.30
CA ASP A 287 10.54 -23.63 -14.92
C ASP A 287 10.51 -24.77 -13.89
N GLY A 288 9.32 -25.19 -13.46
CA GLY A 288 9.09 -26.19 -12.42
C GLY A 288 8.98 -25.62 -11.01
N ARG A 289 9.00 -24.29 -10.81
CA ARG A 289 8.65 -23.69 -9.52
C ARG A 289 7.21 -23.99 -9.15
N SER A 290 6.92 -23.99 -7.86
CA SER A 290 5.56 -24.05 -7.35
C SER A 290 5.38 -23.26 -6.06
N ALA A 291 4.19 -22.70 -5.87
CA ALA A 291 3.78 -22.05 -4.63
C ALA A 291 2.35 -22.46 -4.27
N GLU A 292 2.06 -22.54 -2.96
CA GLU A 292 0.73 -22.89 -2.45
C GLU A 292 0.00 -21.67 -1.90
N CYS A 293 -1.29 -21.56 -2.22
CA CYS A 293 -2.13 -20.44 -1.78
C CYS A 293 -3.62 -20.77 -1.80
N CYS A 294 -4.45 -19.94 -1.17
CA CYS A 294 -5.91 -20.05 -1.25
C CYS A 294 -6.46 -19.49 -2.57
N ASP A 295 -7.72 -19.82 -2.89
CA ASP A 295 -8.37 -19.42 -4.15
C ASP A 295 -8.48 -17.89 -4.34
N GLU A 296 -8.55 -17.16 -3.25
CA GLU A 296 -8.66 -15.70 -3.26
C GLU A 296 -7.29 -14.99 -3.29
N HIS A 297 -6.17 -15.74 -3.17
CA HIS A 297 -4.84 -15.16 -3.09
C HIS A 297 -4.48 -14.41 -4.37
N LEU A 298 -3.86 -13.22 -4.20
CA LEU A 298 -3.63 -12.26 -5.27
C LEU A 298 -2.23 -12.38 -5.85
N TRP A 299 -2.14 -12.21 -7.17
CA TRP A 299 -0.89 -12.26 -7.92
C TRP A 299 -0.77 -11.04 -8.81
N LYS A 300 0.36 -10.32 -8.75
CA LYS A 300 0.70 -9.31 -9.75
C LYS A 300 1.19 -10.04 -11.00
N ALA A 301 0.28 -10.27 -11.93
CA ALA A 301 0.50 -11.06 -13.13
C ALA A 301 0.54 -10.19 -14.38
N SER A 302 1.35 -10.60 -15.34
CA SER A 302 1.45 -9.99 -16.66
C SER A 302 0.94 -10.97 -17.71
N CYS A 303 0.32 -10.45 -18.78
CA CYS A 303 -0.13 -11.27 -19.90
C CYS A 303 0.18 -10.55 -21.21
N ARG A 304 0.39 -11.33 -22.27
CA ARG A 304 0.72 -10.77 -23.60
C ARG A 304 -0.41 -9.90 -24.17
N HIS A 305 -1.64 -10.12 -23.71
CA HIS A 305 -2.82 -9.39 -24.15
C HIS A 305 -3.20 -8.25 -23.20
N TRP A 306 -2.41 -7.99 -22.15
CA TRP A 306 -2.62 -6.87 -21.23
C TRP A 306 -1.58 -5.79 -21.53
N GLU A 307 -2.01 -4.54 -21.56
CA GLU A 307 -1.11 -3.39 -21.73
C GLU A 307 -0.23 -3.19 -20.50
N THR A 308 -0.81 -3.39 -19.31
CA THR A 308 -0.13 -3.28 -18.01
C THR A 308 -0.33 -4.53 -17.16
N PRO A 309 0.59 -4.83 -16.22
CA PRO A 309 0.41 -5.88 -15.23
C PRO A 309 -0.86 -5.65 -14.40
N ARG A 310 -1.54 -6.75 -14.02
CA ARG A 310 -2.79 -6.72 -13.24
C ARG A 310 -2.65 -7.54 -11.98
N VAL A 311 -3.30 -7.10 -10.91
CA VAL A 311 -3.46 -7.90 -9.69
C VAL A 311 -4.67 -8.82 -9.85
N VAL A 312 -4.46 -10.13 -9.86
CA VAL A 312 -5.49 -11.13 -10.18
C VAL A 312 -5.54 -12.21 -9.11
N ALA A 313 -6.75 -12.58 -8.67
CA ALA A 313 -6.95 -13.67 -7.72
C ALA A 313 -6.71 -15.06 -8.35
N THR A 314 -6.31 -16.03 -7.54
CA THR A 314 -6.04 -17.41 -7.96
C THR A 314 -7.25 -18.05 -8.65
N SER A 315 -8.46 -17.81 -8.16
CA SER A 315 -9.73 -18.25 -8.75
C SER A 315 -9.92 -17.71 -10.17
N LYS A 316 -9.62 -16.43 -10.38
CA LYS A 316 -9.69 -15.80 -11.71
C LYS A 316 -8.58 -16.28 -12.62
N LEU A 317 -7.36 -16.50 -12.12
CA LEU A 317 -6.27 -17.12 -12.89
C LEU A 317 -6.67 -18.52 -13.37
N ARG A 318 -7.29 -19.34 -12.51
CA ARG A 318 -7.83 -20.65 -12.89
C ARG A 318 -8.85 -20.53 -14.02
N GLU A 319 -9.80 -19.62 -13.91
CA GLU A 319 -10.79 -19.35 -14.96
C GLU A 319 -10.09 -18.95 -16.27
N LEU A 320 -9.13 -18.04 -16.22
CA LEU A 320 -8.40 -17.58 -17.41
C LEU A 320 -7.62 -18.72 -18.08
N LEU A 321 -6.97 -19.58 -17.30
CA LEU A 321 -6.18 -20.71 -17.81
C LEU A 321 -7.02 -21.77 -18.53
N THR A 322 -8.34 -21.82 -18.32
CA THR A 322 -9.24 -22.68 -19.11
C THR A 322 -9.35 -22.23 -20.57
N ARG A 323 -9.05 -20.96 -20.87
CA ARG A 323 -9.16 -20.40 -22.22
C ARG A 323 -7.82 -20.51 -22.94
N GLU A 324 -7.81 -21.13 -24.12
CA GLU A 324 -6.61 -21.32 -24.95
C GLU A 324 -5.87 -20.01 -25.29
N ARG A 325 -6.58 -18.86 -25.28
CA ARG A 325 -5.95 -17.55 -25.49
C ARG A 325 -5.01 -17.13 -24.35
N TYR A 326 -5.15 -17.64 -23.12
CA TYR A 326 -4.35 -17.26 -21.95
C TYR A 326 -3.35 -18.33 -21.49
N LYS A 327 -3.56 -19.59 -21.89
CA LYS A 327 -2.69 -20.72 -21.59
C LYS A 327 -1.23 -20.44 -22.01
N ASN A 328 -0.29 -20.67 -21.09
CA ASN A 328 1.14 -20.39 -21.27
C ASN A 328 1.48 -18.93 -21.65
N ARG A 329 0.60 -17.97 -21.36
CA ARG A 329 0.77 -16.55 -21.70
C ARG A 329 0.59 -15.59 -20.53
N ILE A 330 0.23 -16.10 -19.35
CA ILE A 330 0.22 -15.36 -18.08
C ILE A 330 1.50 -15.71 -17.32
N TRP A 331 2.25 -14.72 -16.86
CA TRP A 331 3.48 -14.90 -16.10
C TRP A 331 3.58 -13.94 -14.92
N ILE A 332 4.48 -14.29 -14.00
CA ILE A 332 4.85 -13.47 -12.85
C ILE A 332 6.29 -12.98 -13.06
N GLU A 333 6.57 -11.73 -12.72
CA GLU A 333 7.93 -11.20 -12.77
C GLU A 333 8.75 -11.76 -11.60
N PRO A 334 9.97 -12.28 -11.83
CA PRO A 334 10.83 -12.76 -10.76
C PRO A 334 11.40 -11.60 -9.94
N ALA A 335 11.78 -11.87 -8.70
CA ALA A 335 12.51 -10.90 -7.87
C ALA A 335 13.91 -10.62 -8.44
N THR A 336 14.47 -9.45 -8.14
CA THR A 336 15.82 -9.04 -8.59
C THR A 336 16.96 -9.78 -7.90
N GLY A 337 16.67 -10.44 -6.76
CA GLY A 337 17.63 -11.18 -5.96
C GLY A 337 18.43 -10.34 -4.97
N ASP A 338 18.08 -9.07 -4.77
CA ASP A 338 18.77 -8.15 -3.87
C ASP A 338 18.41 -8.40 -2.39
N PHE A 339 18.79 -9.57 -1.88
CA PHE A 339 18.58 -9.99 -0.49
C PHE A 339 19.63 -11.02 -0.06
N GLY A 340 19.66 -11.32 1.24
CA GLY A 340 20.56 -12.28 1.88
C GLY A 340 21.44 -11.64 2.95
N HIS A 341 22.07 -12.47 3.78
CA HIS A 341 22.93 -12.01 4.86
C HIS A 341 24.30 -11.52 4.38
N LEU A 342 24.96 -10.71 5.21
CA LEU A 342 26.32 -10.21 5.00
C LEU A 342 27.36 -10.93 5.87
N ASP A 343 26.97 -12.02 6.54
CA ASP A 343 27.87 -12.80 7.40
C ASP A 343 29.12 -13.27 6.65
N ALA A 344 30.25 -13.34 7.37
CA ALA A 344 31.51 -13.77 6.81
C ALA A 344 31.44 -15.23 6.33
N LEU A 345 31.89 -15.46 5.10
CA LEU A 345 31.87 -16.79 4.47
C LEU A 345 33.22 -17.49 4.66
N PRO A 346 33.27 -18.76 5.12
CA PRO A 346 34.52 -19.46 5.40
C PRO A 346 35.46 -19.67 4.20
N VAL A 347 34.89 -19.69 2.99
CA VAL A 347 35.57 -19.82 1.71
C VAL A 347 35.03 -18.75 0.76
N ASP A 348 35.90 -18.15 -0.05
CA ASP A 348 35.47 -17.24 -1.11
C ASP A 348 34.37 -17.91 -1.98
N PRO A 349 33.27 -17.21 -2.30
CA PRO A 349 32.13 -17.84 -2.97
C PRO A 349 32.47 -18.41 -4.35
N TRP A 350 33.32 -17.72 -5.12
CA TRP A 350 33.74 -18.22 -6.43
C TRP A 350 34.67 -19.43 -6.27
N VAL A 351 35.61 -19.39 -5.33
CA VAL A 351 36.49 -20.53 -5.02
C VAL A 351 35.67 -21.76 -4.62
N LEU A 352 34.65 -21.59 -3.77
CA LEU A 352 33.73 -22.67 -3.42
C LEU A 352 33.04 -23.24 -4.66
N GLY A 353 32.46 -22.39 -5.51
CA GLY A 353 31.79 -22.82 -6.74
C GLY A 353 32.72 -23.59 -7.68
N ALA A 354 33.95 -23.11 -7.86
CA ALA A 354 34.96 -23.76 -8.70
C ALA A 354 35.40 -25.12 -8.13
N LEU A 355 35.52 -25.25 -6.81
CA LEU A 355 35.82 -26.52 -6.14
C LEU A 355 34.64 -27.51 -6.20
N LEU A 356 33.41 -27.02 -6.18
CA LEU A 356 32.23 -27.87 -6.35
C LEU A 356 32.15 -28.45 -7.77
N GLY A 357 32.58 -27.72 -8.80
CA GLY A 357 32.74 -28.25 -10.14
C GLY A 357 33.97 -29.17 -10.26
N ASP A 358 35.12 -28.56 -10.55
CA ASP A 358 36.38 -29.24 -10.90
C ASP A 358 37.29 -29.59 -9.69
N GLY A 359 36.81 -29.39 -8.47
CA GLY A 359 37.57 -29.73 -7.26
C GLY A 359 37.47 -31.21 -6.89
N ASN A 360 38.60 -31.78 -6.44
CA ASN A 360 38.63 -33.07 -5.75
C ASN A 360 38.61 -32.84 -4.22
N LEU A 361 37.47 -33.16 -3.62
CA LEU A 361 37.20 -33.00 -2.19
C LEU A 361 37.42 -34.30 -1.40
N THR A 362 37.78 -35.40 -2.07
CA THR A 362 37.93 -36.73 -1.45
C THR A 362 39.32 -36.96 -0.84
N GLY A 363 39.41 -37.84 0.16
CA GLY A 363 40.66 -38.18 0.88
C GLY A 363 41.10 -37.12 1.89
N THR A 364 41.97 -37.43 2.85
CA THR A 364 42.33 -36.53 4.00
C THR A 364 43.42 -35.50 3.69
N GLY A 365 43.91 -35.46 2.45
CA GLY A 365 45.02 -34.60 2.04
C GLY A 365 44.60 -33.22 1.53
N THR A 366 45.54 -32.59 0.83
CA THR A 366 45.37 -31.27 0.20
C THR A 366 44.26 -31.27 -0.85
N VAL A 367 43.41 -30.25 -0.81
CA VAL A 367 42.37 -30.00 -1.82
C VAL A 367 43.03 -29.81 -3.19
N ARG A 368 42.46 -30.45 -4.22
CA ARG A 368 42.93 -30.30 -5.60
C ARG A 368 41.88 -29.60 -6.45
N PHE A 369 42.36 -28.86 -7.43
CA PHE A 369 41.58 -28.19 -8.45
C PHE A 369 42.17 -28.55 -9.82
N SER A 370 41.37 -29.14 -10.70
CA SER A 370 41.83 -29.65 -11.98
C SER A 370 41.36 -28.72 -13.10
N THR A 371 42.28 -28.00 -13.74
CA THR A 371 41.93 -27.12 -14.87
C THR A 371 43.07 -26.96 -15.86
N ALA A 372 42.72 -26.87 -17.14
CA ALA A 372 43.63 -26.51 -18.22
C ALA A 372 43.63 -25.00 -18.54
N SER A 373 42.72 -24.23 -17.92
CA SER A 373 42.54 -22.80 -18.20
C SER A 373 43.44 -21.96 -17.30
N GLU A 374 44.40 -21.24 -17.91
CA GLU A 374 45.22 -20.25 -17.19
C GLU A 374 44.38 -19.14 -16.56
N GLN A 375 43.27 -18.73 -17.20
CA GLN A 375 42.37 -17.73 -16.66
C GLN A 375 41.70 -18.22 -15.36
N SER A 376 41.29 -19.48 -15.30
CA SER A 376 40.71 -20.07 -14.08
C SER A 376 41.76 -20.15 -12.96
N LEU A 377 43.01 -20.46 -13.29
CA LEU A 377 44.12 -20.48 -12.33
C LEU A 377 44.41 -19.08 -11.78
N GLU A 378 44.40 -18.06 -12.62
CA GLU A 378 44.61 -16.68 -12.20
C GLU A 378 43.51 -16.21 -11.23
N ILE A 379 42.24 -16.47 -11.54
CA ILE A 379 41.13 -16.14 -10.65
C ILE A 379 41.27 -16.89 -9.32
N MET A 380 41.58 -18.20 -9.36
CA MET A 380 41.81 -19.00 -8.16
C MET A 380 42.98 -18.46 -7.32
N ARG A 381 44.10 -18.07 -7.92
CA ARG A 381 45.25 -17.47 -7.19
C ARG A 381 44.89 -16.15 -6.53
N ASN A 382 44.05 -15.34 -7.17
CA ASN A 382 43.67 -14.01 -6.67
C ASN A 382 42.58 -14.07 -5.58
N ARG A 383 41.79 -15.14 -5.52
CA ARG A 383 40.64 -15.28 -4.60
C ARG A 383 40.84 -16.29 -3.48
N VAL A 384 41.82 -17.20 -3.61
CA VAL A 384 42.23 -18.03 -2.48
C VAL A 384 42.89 -17.13 -1.43
N SER A 385 42.75 -17.45 -0.14
CA SER A 385 43.31 -16.64 0.94
C SER A 385 44.82 -16.41 0.78
N ASP A 386 45.32 -15.27 1.25
CA ASP A 386 46.71 -14.82 1.10
C ASP A 386 47.74 -15.79 1.69
N ASP A 387 47.33 -16.63 2.63
CA ASP A 387 48.16 -17.66 3.25
C ASP A 387 48.27 -18.95 2.40
N MET A 388 47.57 -19.01 1.27
CA MET A 388 47.53 -20.15 0.35
C MET A 388 48.14 -19.83 -1.03
N GLU A 389 48.54 -20.89 -1.73
CA GLU A 389 49.06 -20.88 -3.10
C GLU A 389 48.67 -22.15 -3.87
N LEU A 390 48.71 -22.07 -5.21
CA LEU A 390 48.54 -23.22 -6.08
C LEU A 390 49.89 -23.87 -6.40
N ALA A 391 50.05 -25.14 -6.01
CA ALA A 391 51.19 -25.96 -6.35
C ALA A 391 50.83 -26.98 -7.46
N TYR A 392 51.55 -26.94 -8.57
CA TYR A 392 51.35 -27.86 -9.68
C TYR A 392 51.54 -29.33 -9.23
N ALA A 393 50.59 -30.20 -9.56
CA ALA A 393 50.58 -31.60 -9.16
C ALA A 393 50.60 -32.59 -10.34
N GLY A 394 50.73 -32.08 -11.58
CA GLY A 394 50.86 -32.87 -12.80
C GLY A 394 49.64 -32.78 -13.71
N VAL A 395 49.86 -32.88 -15.02
CA VAL A 395 48.84 -32.72 -16.07
C VAL A 395 48.11 -31.38 -15.92
N TYR A 396 46.87 -31.41 -15.42
CA TYR A 396 46.01 -30.24 -15.16
C TYR A 396 45.64 -30.10 -13.67
N ASP A 397 46.22 -30.93 -12.80
CA ASP A 397 45.92 -30.94 -11.36
C ASP A 397 46.79 -29.93 -10.61
N TRP A 398 46.14 -29.11 -9.77
CA TRP A 398 46.77 -28.16 -8.87
C TRP A 398 46.36 -28.45 -7.44
N ARG A 399 47.31 -28.44 -6.51
CA ARG A 399 47.06 -28.54 -5.07
C ARG A 399 46.99 -27.15 -4.46
N ILE A 400 45.95 -26.86 -3.70
CA ILE A 400 45.86 -25.62 -2.92
C ILE A 400 46.57 -25.84 -1.59
N VAL A 401 47.77 -25.32 -1.43
CA VAL A 401 48.63 -25.52 -0.24
C VAL A 401 48.83 -24.21 0.52
N ARG A 402 49.20 -24.29 1.79
CA ARG A 402 49.69 -23.12 2.53
C ARG A 402 51.05 -22.67 1.99
N ARG A 403 51.28 -21.37 1.85
CA ARG A 403 52.58 -20.80 1.43
C ARG A 403 53.73 -21.16 2.39
N ASP A 404 53.44 -21.22 3.69
CA ASP A 404 54.40 -21.61 4.72
C ASP A 404 54.69 -23.13 4.75
N ARG A 405 54.01 -23.90 3.89
CA ARG A 405 54.04 -25.37 3.82
C ARG A 405 53.88 -26.04 5.20
N ALA A 406 53.14 -25.39 6.10
CA ALA A 406 52.89 -25.85 7.46
C ALA A 406 54.16 -26.09 8.32
N ARG A 407 55.29 -25.42 8.02
CA ARG A 407 56.52 -25.49 8.85
C ARG A 407 56.61 -24.29 9.81
N VAL A 408 56.27 -24.52 11.07
CA VAL A 408 56.50 -23.56 12.17
C VAL A 408 57.66 -24.06 13.03
N LYS A 409 58.65 -23.21 13.31
CA LYS A 409 59.76 -23.53 14.23
C LYS A 409 59.17 -23.91 15.61
N GLY A 410 59.36 -25.17 16.04
CA GLY A 410 59.04 -25.61 17.40
C GLY A 410 57.76 -26.43 17.60
N ILE A 411 56.96 -26.69 16.56
CA ILE A 411 55.75 -27.54 16.65
C ILE A 411 55.97 -28.83 15.83
N GLN A 412 55.88 -30.00 16.46
CA GLN A 412 55.85 -31.29 15.75
C GLN A 412 54.44 -31.55 15.19
N GLY A 413 54.34 -31.72 13.87
CA GLY A 413 53.09 -32.06 13.17
C GLY A 413 52.80 -31.13 11.98
N MET A 414 52.12 -31.65 10.97
CA MET A 414 51.67 -30.85 9.82
C MET A 414 50.38 -30.12 10.20
N GLN A 415 50.42 -28.79 10.23
CA GLN A 415 49.20 -28.00 10.44
C GLN A 415 48.18 -28.28 9.32
N PRO A 416 46.89 -28.41 9.66
CA PRO A 416 45.85 -28.67 8.66
C PRO A 416 45.72 -27.48 7.70
N ASN A 417 45.33 -27.77 6.47
CA ASN A 417 45.07 -26.76 5.46
C ASN A 417 43.82 -25.94 5.86
N PRO A 418 43.88 -24.60 5.98
CA PRO A 418 42.73 -23.78 6.37
C PRO A 418 41.51 -23.98 5.48
N LEU A 419 41.70 -24.07 4.16
CA LEU A 419 40.63 -24.38 3.22
C LEU A 419 40.01 -25.75 3.50
N ARG A 420 40.82 -26.72 3.92
CA ARG A 420 40.30 -28.04 4.28
C ARG A 420 39.43 -27.99 5.52
N VAL A 421 39.88 -27.29 6.56
CA VAL A 421 39.11 -27.06 7.79
C VAL A 421 37.79 -26.34 7.50
N ALA A 422 37.81 -25.35 6.60
CA ALA A 422 36.60 -24.67 6.15
C ALA A 422 35.65 -25.59 5.37
N LEU A 423 36.15 -26.45 4.49
CA LEU A 423 35.32 -27.44 3.79
C LEU A 423 34.78 -28.53 4.72
N ASP A 424 35.53 -28.90 5.76
CA ASP A 424 35.08 -29.81 6.82
C ASP A 424 33.91 -29.18 7.60
N SER A 425 34.03 -27.91 8.00
CA SER A 425 32.95 -27.21 8.72
C SER A 425 31.69 -27.03 7.88
N LEU A 426 31.84 -26.88 6.55
CA LEU A 426 30.76 -26.86 5.57
C LEU A 426 30.23 -28.25 5.20
N ARG A 427 30.79 -29.33 5.75
CA ARG A 427 30.45 -30.74 5.47
C ARG A 427 30.62 -31.16 4.00
N LEU A 428 31.55 -30.52 3.28
CA LEU A 428 31.84 -30.80 1.87
C LEU A 428 33.03 -31.75 1.68
N SER A 429 33.84 -31.90 2.71
CA SER A 429 35.01 -32.75 2.73
C SER A 429 34.65 -34.25 2.66
N GLY A 430 35.39 -34.99 1.83
CA GLY A 430 35.17 -36.43 1.62
C GLY A 430 34.01 -36.76 0.68
N LEU A 431 33.30 -35.76 0.15
CA LEU A 431 32.20 -35.99 -0.78
C LEU A 431 32.69 -36.34 -2.18
N ALA A 432 32.07 -37.36 -2.76
CA ALA A 432 32.19 -37.69 -4.18
C ALA A 432 31.29 -36.77 -5.01
N SER A 433 31.48 -36.73 -6.32
CA SER A 433 30.80 -35.81 -7.25
C SER A 433 29.27 -35.90 -7.21
N ASP A 434 28.73 -37.08 -6.94
CA ASP A 434 27.30 -37.38 -6.84
C ASP A 434 26.64 -36.93 -5.53
N ARG A 435 27.44 -36.52 -4.54
CA ARG A 435 26.97 -36.09 -3.21
C ARG A 435 27.28 -34.64 -2.88
N LYS A 436 28.00 -33.93 -3.77
CA LYS A 436 28.28 -32.49 -3.61
C LYS A 436 26.98 -31.68 -3.50
N PHE A 437 27.01 -30.56 -2.78
CA PHE A 437 25.89 -29.64 -2.61
C PHE A 437 26.42 -28.23 -2.32
N VAL A 438 25.59 -27.20 -2.42
CA VAL A 438 25.93 -25.84 -1.97
C VAL A 438 25.42 -25.66 -0.54
N PRO A 439 26.27 -25.29 0.44
CA PRO A 439 25.82 -25.10 1.82
C PRO A 439 24.78 -23.97 1.94
N ALA A 440 23.83 -24.12 2.88
CA ALA A 440 22.75 -23.14 3.11
C ALA A 440 23.28 -21.71 3.36
N LEU A 441 24.39 -21.60 4.09
CA LEU A 441 25.10 -20.33 4.32
C LEU A 441 25.45 -19.58 3.02
N TYR A 442 25.65 -20.30 1.91
CA TYR A 442 25.91 -19.67 0.61
C TYR A 442 24.63 -19.47 -0.21
N LEU A 443 23.60 -20.30 -0.03
CA LEU A 443 22.29 -20.14 -0.67
C LEU A 443 21.48 -18.96 -0.10
N GLU A 444 21.81 -18.53 1.12
CA GLU A 444 21.15 -17.45 1.87
C GLU A 444 22.01 -16.18 1.97
N ALA A 445 23.24 -16.23 1.47
CA ALA A 445 24.13 -15.08 1.39
C ALA A 445 23.58 -13.98 0.46
N ASN A 446 24.16 -12.79 0.55
CA ASN A 446 23.86 -11.67 -0.33
C ASN A 446 23.98 -12.04 -1.83
N LYS A 447 23.39 -11.20 -2.68
CA LYS A 447 23.34 -11.39 -4.14
C LYS A 447 24.70 -11.63 -4.77
N GLU A 448 25.72 -10.86 -4.40
CA GLU A 448 27.06 -10.95 -4.99
C GLU A 448 27.71 -12.30 -4.66
N ALA A 449 27.64 -12.73 -3.39
CA ALA A 449 28.16 -14.02 -2.97
C ALA A 449 27.45 -15.19 -3.69
N ARG A 450 26.12 -15.16 -3.77
CA ARG A 450 25.34 -16.18 -4.52
C ARG A 450 25.69 -16.22 -5.99
N LEU A 451 25.86 -15.06 -6.60
CA LEU A 451 26.26 -14.92 -8.00
C LEU A 451 27.68 -15.46 -8.22
N ASP A 452 28.60 -15.23 -7.28
CA ASP A 452 29.97 -15.75 -7.35
C ASP A 452 30.04 -17.27 -7.18
N VAL A 453 29.23 -17.88 -6.29
CA VAL A 453 29.09 -19.36 -6.25
C VAL A 453 28.62 -19.89 -7.60
N LEU A 454 27.58 -19.28 -8.16
CA LEU A 454 27.04 -19.69 -9.46
C LEU A 454 28.07 -19.49 -10.58
N ARG A 455 28.86 -18.41 -10.57
CA ARG A 455 29.96 -18.16 -11.50
C ARG A 455 31.03 -19.25 -11.41
N GLY A 456 31.49 -19.59 -10.21
CA GLY A 456 32.50 -20.64 -10.03
C GLY A 456 32.06 -22.00 -10.59
N LEU A 457 30.79 -22.37 -10.35
CA LEU A 457 30.18 -23.59 -10.90
C LEU A 457 30.05 -23.52 -12.44
N LEU A 458 29.70 -22.36 -12.98
CA LEU A 458 29.51 -22.19 -14.42
C LEU A 458 30.81 -22.00 -15.20
N ASP A 459 31.84 -21.43 -14.59
CA ASP A 459 33.17 -21.25 -15.17
C ASP A 459 33.93 -22.58 -15.24
N THR A 460 33.61 -23.54 -14.38
CA THR A 460 34.11 -24.93 -14.42
C THR A 460 33.22 -25.80 -15.30
N ASP A 461 32.16 -26.37 -14.74
CA ASP A 461 31.28 -27.38 -15.36
C ASP A 461 30.14 -26.81 -16.23
N GLY A 462 30.03 -25.49 -16.32
CA GLY A 462 29.04 -24.82 -17.17
C GLY A 462 29.49 -24.66 -18.63
N TRP A 463 28.53 -24.57 -19.55
CA TRP A 463 28.80 -24.21 -20.94
C TRP A 463 27.70 -23.34 -21.54
N VAL A 464 28.08 -22.61 -22.60
CA VAL A 464 27.16 -21.77 -23.39
C VAL A 464 26.94 -22.41 -24.75
N GLU A 465 25.69 -22.75 -25.06
CA GLU A 465 25.30 -23.29 -26.38
C GLU A 465 25.42 -22.22 -27.48
N LYS A 466 25.37 -22.65 -28.75
CA LYS A 466 25.47 -21.78 -29.94
C LYS A 466 24.53 -20.56 -29.92
N TRP A 467 23.35 -20.68 -29.31
CA TRP A 467 22.34 -19.62 -29.26
C TRP A 467 22.36 -18.83 -27.95
N GLY A 468 23.38 -19.01 -27.11
CA GLY A 468 23.54 -18.28 -25.86
C GLY A 468 22.88 -18.93 -24.64
N ASN A 469 22.25 -20.09 -24.78
CA ASN A 469 21.66 -20.81 -23.65
C ASN A 469 22.76 -21.31 -22.71
N VAL A 470 22.62 -21.01 -21.43
CA VAL A 470 23.53 -21.47 -20.40
C VAL A 470 23.08 -22.84 -19.88
N ARG A 471 24.04 -23.72 -19.68
CA ARG A 471 23.84 -25.07 -19.14
C ARG A 471 24.86 -25.36 -18.07
N PHE A 472 24.46 -26.19 -17.13
CA PHE A 472 25.31 -26.79 -16.11
C PHE A 472 24.92 -28.26 -15.98
N SER A 473 25.87 -29.17 -15.81
CA SER A 473 25.60 -30.59 -15.66
C SER A 473 26.30 -31.13 -14.43
N THR A 474 25.59 -31.93 -13.64
CA THR A 474 26.16 -32.60 -12.46
C THR A 474 25.56 -33.98 -12.27
N SER A 475 26.29 -34.88 -11.61
CA SER A 475 25.78 -36.18 -11.16
C SER A 475 25.09 -36.11 -9.80
N SER A 476 25.21 -34.99 -9.06
CA SER A 476 24.52 -34.77 -7.79
C SER A 476 23.14 -34.16 -7.98
N ALA A 477 22.11 -34.90 -7.56
CA ALA A 477 20.74 -34.41 -7.56
C ALA A 477 20.57 -33.19 -6.63
N GLN A 478 21.29 -33.16 -5.51
CA GLN A 478 21.24 -32.04 -4.57
C GLN A 478 21.91 -30.79 -5.16
N LEU A 479 23.11 -30.93 -5.72
CA LEU A 479 23.79 -29.80 -6.37
C LEU A 479 22.96 -29.24 -7.52
N ALA A 480 22.29 -30.08 -8.30
CA ALA A 480 21.38 -29.60 -9.35
C ALA A 480 20.22 -28.76 -8.79
N ARG A 481 19.62 -29.17 -7.67
CA ARG A 481 18.60 -28.39 -6.96
C ARG A 481 19.16 -27.07 -6.43
N ASP A 482 20.37 -27.10 -5.88
CA ASP A 482 21.02 -25.91 -5.32
C ASP A 482 21.38 -24.89 -6.41
N VAL A 483 21.93 -25.33 -7.54
CA VAL A 483 22.17 -24.49 -8.73
C VAL A 483 20.86 -23.90 -9.25
N THR A 484 19.80 -24.70 -9.25
CA THR A 484 18.46 -24.23 -9.62
C THR A 484 17.99 -23.14 -8.65
N SER A 485 18.14 -23.36 -7.34
CA SER A 485 17.80 -22.34 -6.32
C SER A 485 18.64 -21.08 -6.47
N LEU A 486 19.95 -21.17 -6.66
CA LEU A 486 20.83 -20.01 -6.89
C LEU A 486 20.36 -19.21 -8.10
N ALA A 487 20.23 -19.86 -9.26
CA ALA A 487 19.79 -19.20 -10.49
C ALA A 487 18.41 -18.54 -10.32
N ARG A 488 17.49 -19.19 -9.61
CA ARG A 488 16.14 -18.69 -9.38
C ARG A 488 16.10 -17.49 -8.44
N SER A 489 16.88 -17.55 -7.37
CA SER A 489 16.99 -16.53 -6.34
C SER A 489 17.75 -15.27 -6.81
N LEU A 490 18.51 -15.37 -7.89
CA LEU A 490 19.17 -14.26 -8.60
C LEU A 490 18.28 -13.65 -9.71
N GLY A 491 16.98 -13.97 -9.75
CA GLY A 491 16.04 -13.48 -10.76
C GLY A 491 16.11 -14.21 -12.10
N GLY A 492 16.80 -15.34 -12.16
CA GLY A 492 16.90 -16.20 -13.34
C GLY A 492 15.78 -17.23 -13.46
N TRP A 493 15.63 -17.76 -14.67
CA TRP A 493 14.80 -18.91 -14.98
C TRP A 493 15.68 -20.17 -15.02
N CYS A 494 15.30 -21.23 -14.31
CA CYS A 494 16.04 -22.49 -14.33
C CYS A 494 15.11 -23.71 -14.23
N SER A 495 15.29 -24.65 -15.16
CA SER A 495 14.66 -25.97 -15.13
C SER A 495 15.73 -27.06 -15.21
N VAL A 496 15.42 -28.25 -14.73
CA VAL A 496 16.34 -29.40 -14.73
C VAL A 496 15.79 -30.50 -15.63
N SER A 497 16.65 -31.07 -16.47
CA SER A 497 16.37 -32.34 -17.16
C SER A 497 17.32 -33.42 -16.67
N VAL A 498 16.88 -34.68 -16.70
CA VAL A 498 17.69 -35.83 -16.28
C VAL A 498 18.02 -36.65 -17.51
N LYS A 499 19.29 -37.03 -17.68
CA LYS A 499 19.76 -37.91 -18.74
C LYS A 499 20.49 -39.10 -18.13
N GLN A 500 20.31 -40.29 -18.70
CA GLN A 500 21.08 -41.47 -18.31
C GLN A 500 22.27 -41.66 -19.29
N PRO A 501 23.49 -41.28 -18.92
CA PRO A 501 24.66 -41.54 -19.75
C PRO A 501 25.00 -43.04 -19.74
N HIS A 502 25.69 -43.49 -20.78
CA HIS A 502 26.20 -44.84 -20.90
C HIS A 502 27.67 -44.77 -21.29
N PHE A 503 28.48 -45.65 -20.73
CA PHE A 503 29.90 -45.78 -21.07
C PHE A 503 30.24 -47.24 -21.31
N THR A 504 31.30 -47.49 -22.07
CA THR A 504 31.81 -48.84 -22.30
C THR A 504 32.87 -49.11 -21.25
N ASN A 505 32.66 -50.15 -20.43
CA ASN A 505 33.64 -50.55 -19.43
C ASN A 505 34.86 -51.24 -20.07
N VAL A 506 35.88 -51.55 -19.27
CA VAL A 506 37.12 -52.22 -19.74
C VAL A 506 36.83 -53.59 -20.37
N ALA A 507 35.72 -54.24 -20.00
CA ALA A 507 35.27 -55.51 -20.56
C ALA A 507 34.45 -55.36 -21.87
N GLY A 508 34.36 -54.16 -22.45
CA GLY A 508 33.62 -53.91 -23.68
C GLY A 508 32.09 -53.85 -23.51
N VAL A 509 31.58 -53.91 -22.28
CA VAL A 509 30.15 -53.92 -21.98
C VAL A 509 29.64 -52.50 -21.76
N ARG A 510 28.60 -52.14 -22.51
CA ARG A 510 27.89 -50.86 -22.34
C ARG A 510 27.16 -50.86 -20.99
N THR A 511 27.64 -50.03 -20.08
CA THR A 511 27.14 -49.89 -18.71
C THR A 511 26.52 -48.50 -18.54
N SER A 512 25.42 -48.40 -17.80
CA SER A 512 24.83 -47.11 -17.46
C SER A 512 25.70 -46.38 -16.44
N GLY A 513 26.05 -45.12 -16.74
CA GLY A 513 26.71 -44.23 -15.79
C GLY A 513 25.73 -43.67 -14.76
N LEU A 514 26.23 -42.82 -13.86
CA LEU A 514 25.37 -42.05 -12.95
C LEU A 514 24.45 -41.09 -13.73
N PRO A 515 23.22 -40.81 -13.24
CA PRO A 515 22.33 -39.86 -13.89
C PRO A 515 22.99 -38.47 -14.00
N ALA A 516 22.85 -37.83 -15.16
CA ALA A 516 23.30 -36.48 -15.40
C ALA A 516 22.11 -35.51 -15.29
N TYR A 517 22.13 -34.67 -14.27
CA TYR A 517 21.17 -33.59 -14.05
C TYR A 517 21.67 -32.35 -14.78
N VAL A 518 20.94 -31.93 -15.82
CA VAL A 518 21.29 -30.78 -16.65
C VAL A 518 20.39 -29.60 -16.28
N CYS A 519 20.98 -28.56 -15.71
CA CYS A 519 20.31 -27.31 -15.39
C CYS A 519 20.29 -26.41 -16.63
N HIS A 520 19.10 -25.95 -17.00
CA HIS A 520 18.84 -25.08 -18.14
C HIS A 520 18.63 -23.65 -17.64
N ILE A 521 19.67 -22.82 -17.68
CA ILE A 521 19.68 -21.50 -17.04
C ILE A 521 19.44 -20.39 -18.07
N SER A 522 18.59 -19.44 -17.72
CA SER A 522 18.39 -18.19 -18.47
C SER A 522 18.28 -17.04 -17.47
N HIS A 523 19.34 -16.23 -17.39
CA HIS A 523 19.43 -15.10 -16.48
C HIS A 523 19.18 -13.78 -17.23
N PRO A 524 18.57 -12.74 -16.62
CA PRO A 524 18.34 -11.44 -17.26
C PRO A 524 19.63 -10.82 -17.82
N GLU A 525 20.75 -11.07 -17.14
CA GLU A 525 22.10 -10.63 -17.52
C GLU A 525 23.01 -11.86 -17.74
N PRO A 526 23.05 -12.47 -18.94
CA PRO A 526 23.77 -13.73 -19.14
C PRO A 526 25.28 -13.62 -18.99
N LYS A 527 25.87 -12.47 -19.37
CA LYS A 527 27.31 -12.25 -19.28
C LYS A 527 27.78 -12.15 -17.83
N SER A 528 26.94 -11.67 -16.92
CA SER A 528 27.30 -11.55 -15.51
C SER A 528 27.44 -12.91 -14.82
N LEU A 529 27.04 -14.03 -15.45
CA LEU A 529 27.18 -15.38 -14.92
C LEU A 529 28.59 -16.00 -15.07
N PHE A 530 29.53 -15.34 -15.74
CA PHE A 530 30.84 -15.91 -16.04
C PHE A 530 31.95 -14.89 -15.79
N PHE A 531 33.12 -15.36 -15.34
CA PHE A 531 34.37 -14.61 -15.48
C PHE A 531 35.20 -15.11 -16.66
N MET A 532 34.96 -16.33 -17.14
CA MET A 532 35.65 -16.86 -18.32
C MET A 532 35.32 -16.05 -19.58
N SER A 533 36.36 -15.46 -20.16
CA SER A 533 36.26 -14.58 -21.34
C SER A 533 35.61 -15.29 -22.53
N GLU A 534 35.97 -16.56 -22.76
CA GLU A 534 35.37 -17.39 -23.81
C GLU A 534 33.86 -17.62 -23.61
N LYS A 535 33.41 -17.80 -22.36
CA LYS A 535 32.00 -18.00 -22.02
C LYS A 535 31.23 -16.68 -22.12
N GLN A 536 31.82 -15.58 -21.65
CA GLN A 536 31.26 -14.23 -21.80
C GLN A 536 31.09 -13.83 -23.28
N ALA A 537 32.03 -14.19 -24.15
CA ALA A 537 31.97 -13.91 -25.58
C ALA A 537 30.80 -14.65 -26.27
N ARG A 538 30.46 -15.86 -25.79
CA ARG A 538 29.33 -16.65 -26.29
C ARG A 538 27.99 -16.26 -25.67
N ALA A 539 28.00 -15.72 -24.45
CA ALA A 539 26.80 -15.29 -23.76
C ALA A 539 26.23 -14.02 -24.41
N PRO A 540 24.91 -13.96 -24.67
CA PRO A 540 24.29 -12.80 -25.32
C PRO A 540 24.31 -11.60 -24.36
N ALA A 541 24.53 -10.40 -24.91
CA ALA A 541 24.49 -9.17 -24.11
C ALA A 541 23.09 -8.91 -23.55
N ALA A 542 22.05 -9.22 -24.31
CA ALA A 542 20.65 -9.20 -23.88
C ALA A 542 19.84 -10.25 -24.67
N TRP A 543 18.76 -10.75 -24.07
CA TRP A 543 17.87 -11.68 -24.74
C TRP A 543 16.93 -10.98 -25.72
N LYS A 544 16.89 -11.45 -26.98
CA LYS A 544 15.85 -11.04 -27.94
C LYS A 544 14.44 -11.45 -27.48
N ARG A 545 14.33 -12.58 -26.78
CA ARG A 545 13.10 -13.06 -26.12
C ARG A 545 13.46 -13.57 -24.74
N LYS A 546 13.02 -12.86 -23.70
CA LYS A 546 13.21 -13.27 -22.31
C LYS A 546 12.36 -14.50 -22.01
N LYS A 547 12.93 -15.47 -21.28
CA LYS A 547 12.12 -16.54 -20.68
C LYS A 547 11.26 -15.94 -19.58
N ARG A 548 9.97 -16.28 -19.60
CA ARG A 548 8.97 -15.80 -18.65
C ARG A 548 8.54 -16.93 -17.74
N LEU A 549 8.32 -16.61 -16.46
CA LEU A 549 7.81 -17.55 -15.46
C LEU A 549 6.30 -17.72 -15.65
N ASN A 550 5.92 -18.41 -16.73
CA ASN A 550 4.52 -18.60 -17.08
C ASN A 550 3.84 -19.54 -16.09
N ILE A 551 2.59 -19.24 -15.73
CA ILE A 551 1.74 -20.16 -14.98
C ILE A 551 1.29 -21.28 -15.93
N THR A 552 1.55 -22.53 -15.53
CA THR A 552 1.25 -23.72 -16.34
C THR A 552 0.02 -24.47 -15.85
N SER A 553 -0.16 -24.57 -14.54
CA SER A 553 -1.32 -25.21 -13.93
C SER A 553 -1.60 -24.62 -12.55
N ILE A 554 -2.87 -24.73 -12.13
CA ILE A 554 -3.33 -24.42 -10.79
C ILE A 554 -4.29 -25.55 -10.39
N VAL A 555 -3.92 -26.34 -9.39
CA VAL A 555 -4.68 -27.53 -8.97
C VAL A 555 -4.95 -27.51 -7.46
N PRO A 556 -6.14 -27.93 -7.01
CA PRO A 556 -6.39 -28.07 -5.57
C PRO A 556 -5.47 -29.13 -4.98
N THR A 557 -4.91 -28.88 -3.80
CA THR A 557 -4.03 -29.82 -3.10
C THR A 557 -4.67 -30.37 -1.83
N ARG A 558 -4.86 -29.52 -0.82
CA ARG A 558 -5.33 -29.93 0.52
C ARG A 558 -6.15 -28.83 1.18
N VAL A 559 -6.87 -29.18 2.24
CA VAL A 559 -7.49 -28.21 3.16
C VAL A 559 -6.63 -28.16 4.42
N THR A 560 -6.15 -26.99 4.80
CA THR A 560 -5.29 -26.79 5.97
C THR A 560 -5.47 -25.39 6.52
N ASP A 561 -5.00 -25.17 7.75
CA ASP A 561 -4.93 -23.83 8.32
C ASP A 561 -4.02 -22.92 7.49
N CYS A 562 -4.54 -21.73 7.22
CA CYS A 562 -3.88 -20.71 6.45
C CYS A 562 -3.79 -19.40 7.25
N GLN A 563 -2.85 -18.55 6.84
CA GLN A 563 -2.61 -17.24 7.41
C GLN A 563 -2.29 -16.27 6.28
N CYS A 564 -2.66 -15.01 6.46
CA CYS A 564 -2.12 -13.94 5.64
C CYS A 564 -1.29 -12.98 6.50
N ILE A 565 -0.32 -12.35 5.86
CA ILE A 565 0.51 -11.29 6.44
C ILE A 565 0.18 -9.98 5.76
N SER A 566 0.62 -8.85 6.31
CA SER A 566 0.68 -7.53 5.68
C SER A 566 2.14 -7.10 5.62
N VAL A 567 2.61 -6.48 4.53
CA VAL A 567 4.01 -6.03 4.38
C VAL A 567 4.09 -4.55 4.03
N SER A 568 5.14 -3.88 4.48
CA SER A 568 5.35 -2.43 4.30
C SER A 568 5.84 -2.03 2.90
N HIS A 569 6.08 -2.98 1.99
CA HIS A 569 6.58 -2.65 0.65
C HIS A 569 5.53 -1.82 -0.12
N PRO A 570 5.89 -0.78 -0.89
CA PRO A 570 4.92 0.05 -1.63
C PRO A 570 4.07 -0.73 -2.65
N ASP A 571 4.67 -1.66 -3.40
CA ASP A 571 3.90 -2.57 -4.27
C ASP A 571 3.19 -3.70 -3.49
N HIS A 572 3.39 -3.74 -2.18
CA HIS A 572 2.97 -4.80 -1.28
C HIS A 572 3.28 -6.22 -1.77
N LEU A 573 4.43 -6.41 -2.40
CA LEU A 573 4.90 -7.71 -2.85
C LEU A 573 5.79 -8.33 -1.78
N TYR A 574 5.79 -9.65 -1.70
CA TYR A 574 6.77 -10.42 -0.95
C TYR A 574 7.12 -11.71 -1.69
N ILE A 575 8.20 -12.36 -1.25
CA ILE A 575 8.72 -13.56 -1.87
C ILE A 575 8.34 -14.78 -1.03
N THR A 576 7.70 -15.76 -1.66
CA THR A 576 7.31 -17.04 -1.07
C THR A 576 8.02 -18.21 -1.78
N ASP A 577 7.70 -19.43 -1.35
CA ASP A 577 8.15 -20.74 -1.84
C ASP A 577 8.90 -20.69 -3.19
N GLN A 578 10.17 -21.12 -3.19
CA GLN A 578 11.02 -21.22 -4.39
C GLN A 578 11.22 -19.90 -5.15
N ASP A 579 11.36 -18.80 -4.39
CA ASP A 579 11.59 -17.44 -4.88
C ASP A 579 10.47 -16.91 -5.79
N VAL A 580 9.23 -17.34 -5.54
CA VAL A 580 8.05 -16.87 -6.27
C VAL A 580 7.54 -15.57 -5.65
N VAL A 581 7.33 -14.55 -6.48
CA VAL A 581 6.79 -13.26 -6.04
C VAL A 581 5.27 -13.33 -5.94
N THR A 582 4.73 -12.89 -4.82
CA THR A 582 3.28 -12.80 -4.62
C THR A 582 2.85 -11.46 -4.02
N HIS A 583 1.55 -11.17 -4.09
CA HIS A 583 0.97 -9.87 -3.76
C HIS A 583 0.14 -9.89 -2.48
N ASN A 584 0.26 -8.80 -1.73
CA ASN A 584 -0.26 -8.66 -0.39
C ASN A 584 -0.99 -7.33 -0.17
N THR A 585 -2.23 -7.16 -0.65
CA THR A 585 -2.94 -5.91 -0.29
C THR A 585 -4.42 -6.11 -0.10
N ALA A 586 -4.93 -5.62 1.03
CA ALA A 586 -6.35 -5.37 1.25
C ALA A 586 -6.82 -4.28 0.28
N LEU A 587 -7.82 -4.59 -0.55
CA LEU A 587 -8.45 -3.70 -1.54
C LEU A 587 -8.60 -2.24 -1.05
N ALA A 588 -8.88 -2.05 0.25
CA ALA A 588 -9.06 -0.74 0.90
C ALA A 588 -7.82 0.16 0.89
N ILE A 589 -6.62 -0.36 1.13
CA ILE A 589 -5.40 0.46 1.30
C ILE A 589 -4.96 1.03 -0.05
N ASN A 590 -5.04 0.22 -1.11
CA ASN A 590 -4.62 0.63 -2.45
C ASN A 590 -5.54 1.73 -3.04
N ILE A 591 -6.85 1.62 -2.80
CA ILE A 591 -7.80 2.67 -3.19
C ILE A 591 -7.55 3.95 -2.38
N ALA A 592 -7.28 3.84 -1.07
CA ALA A 592 -7.01 4.99 -0.22
C ALA A 592 -5.74 5.74 -0.63
N GLU A 593 -4.64 5.04 -0.93
CA GLU A 593 -3.38 5.66 -1.37
C GLU A 593 -3.53 6.42 -2.70
N HIS A 594 -4.22 5.83 -3.68
CA HIS A 594 -4.44 6.48 -4.97
C HIS A 594 -5.38 7.69 -4.91
N VAL A 595 -6.34 7.69 -3.97
CA VAL A 595 -7.22 8.84 -3.73
C VAL A 595 -6.48 9.95 -2.97
N ALA A 596 -5.67 9.61 -1.97
CA ALA A 596 -4.97 10.58 -1.12
C ALA A 596 -3.83 11.34 -1.83
N LEU A 597 -3.12 10.71 -2.78
CA LEU A 597 -1.97 11.31 -3.48
C LEU A 597 -2.35 12.37 -4.54
N LYS A 598 -3.65 12.66 -4.75
CA LYS A 598 -4.12 13.69 -5.69
C LYS A 598 -4.60 14.98 -5.02
N GLU A 599 -4.53 15.09 -3.70
CA GLU A 599 -4.69 16.36 -2.99
C GLU A 599 -3.34 17.12 -2.93
N GLU A 600 -2.87 17.63 -4.07
CA GLU A 600 -1.90 18.74 -4.13
C GLU A 600 -2.36 19.80 -5.15
#